data_AF-S4RRW8-F1
#
_entry.id   AF-S4RRW8-F1
#
_cell.length_a   1.000
_cell.length_b   1.000
_cell.length_c   1.000
_cell.angle_alpha   90.00
_cell.angle_beta   90.00
_cell.angle_gamma   90.00
#
_symmetry.space_group_name_H-M   'P 1'
#
loop_
_entity.id
_entity.type
_entity.pdbx_description
1 polymer ?
#
loop_
_entity_poly.entity_id
_entity_poly.type
_entity_poly.pdbx_seq_one_letter_code
_entity_poly.pdbx_strand_id
1 'polypeptide(L)'
;MPEKPLRILACGDVNGRIDTLYGRVRTVQKKSGDFDLLLCLGSFFGASAEAEQEWEAYKNGDKKAPIHTYILGANDQSTAKYFPEVDGMELAENITYLAGRKGVFTGASGLQMAYLSGVEAAGAPGAAGPSHTFSRRDVVSLTEPLISDAKFRGVDILLTSPWPAGVTQYGNKP
;
A
#
# COMPACT_ATOMS: atom_id res chain seq x y z
N MET A 1 -9.02 -21.65 21.41
CA MET A 1 -7.54 -21.48 21.36
C MET A 1 -7.27 -19.98 21.37
N PRO A 2 -6.27 -19.46 22.10
CA PRO A 2 -5.95 -18.05 22.01
C PRO A 2 -5.53 -17.73 20.57
N GLU A 3 -6.14 -16.71 19.97
CA GLU A 3 -5.77 -16.27 18.62
C GLU A 3 -4.31 -15.79 18.63
N LYS A 4 -3.51 -16.29 17.69
CA LYS A 4 -2.13 -15.85 17.52
C LYS A 4 -2.14 -14.37 17.13
N PRO A 5 -1.36 -13.50 17.80
CA PRO A 5 -1.31 -12.09 17.46
C PRO A 5 -0.82 -11.91 16.02
N LEU A 6 -1.53 -11.08 15.26
CA LEU A 6 -1.18 -10.72 13.89
C LEU A 6 0.10 -9.88 13.87
N ARG A 7 1.08 -10.27 13.05
CA ARG A 7 2.37 -9.60 12.94
C ARG A 7 2.54 -9.03 11.54
N ILE A 8 2.61 -7.71 11.47
CA ILE A 8 2.63 -6.96 10.22
C ILE A 8 3.99 -6.27 10.07
N LEU A 9 4.56 -6.35 8.87
CA LEU A 9 5.67 -5.51 8.44
C LEU A 9 5.15 -4.33 7.62
N ALA A 10 5.81 -3.18 7.71
CA ALA A 10 5.52 -2.04 6.86
C ALA A 10 6.81 -1.50 6.23
N CYS A 11 6.73 -1.07 4.98
CA CYS A 11 7.81 -0.38 4.28
C CYS A 11 7.30 0.85 3.51
N GLY A 12 8.17 1.85 3.40
CA GLY A 12 7.95 3.01 2.53
C GLY A 12 8.36 2.72 1.09
N ASP A 13 9.09 3.65 0.48
CA ASP A 13 9.46 3.57 -0.93
C ASP A 13 10.46 2.44 -1.25
N VAL A 14 10.02 1.52 -2.10
CA VAL A 14 10.84 0.42 -2.64
C VAL A 14 11.60 0.89 -3.88
N ASN A 15 10.96 1.70 -4.72
CA ASN A 15 11.49 2.23 -5.97
C ASN A 15 12.07 1.14 -6.89
N GLY A 16 11.36 0.01 -7.00
CA GLY A 16 11.75 -1.12 -7.86
C GLY A 16 12.83 -2.05 -7.29
N ARG A 17 13.36 -1.78 -6.08
CA ARG A 17 14.34 -2.64 -5.40
C ARG A 17 13.67 -3.76 -4.57
N ILE A 18 12.85 -4.57 -5.22
CA ILE A 18 12.00 -5.62 -4.64
C ILE A 18 12.84 -6.73 -3.96
N ASP A 19 13.95 -7.14 -4.56
CA ASP A 19 14.91 -8.12 -4.05
C ASP A 19 15.57 -7.62 -2.77
N THR A 20 15.90 -6.33 -2.72
CA THR A 20 16.46 -5.70 -1.52
C THR A 20 15.43 -5.71 -0.39
N LEU A 21 14.18 -5.35 -0.69
CA LEU A 21 13.07 -5.42 0.26
C LEU A 21 12.90 -6.86 0.79
N TYR A 22 12.72 -7.83 -0.10
CA TYR A 22 12.46 -9.21 0.29
C TYR A 22 13.68 -9.89 0.94
N GLY A 23 14.90 -9.49 0.61
CA GLY A 23 16.11 -9.88 1.32
C GLY A 23 16.10 -9.41 2.78
N ARG A 24 15.65 -8.17 3.04
CA ARG A 24 15.46 -7.66 4.40
C ARG A 24 14.33 -8.39 5.12
N VAL A 25 13.20 -8.62 4.46
CA VAL A 25 12.06 -9.36 5.03
C VAL A 25 12.49 -10.76 5.48
N ARG A 26 13.19 -11.51 4.62
CA ARG A 26 13.73 -12.84 4.98
C ARG A 26 14.67 -12.77 6.19
N THR A 27 15.52 -11.74 6.25
CA THR A 27 16.45 -11.55 7.38
C THR A 27 15.70 -11.26 8.68
N VAL A 28 14.64 -10.44 8.63
CA VAL A 28 13.81 -10.11 9.79
C VAL A 28 13.02 -11.34 10.25
N GLN A 29 12.38 -12.08 9.35
CA GLN A 29 11.66 -13.31 9.70
C GLN A 29 12.57 -14.34 10.35
N LYS A 30 13.78 -14.54 9.82
CA LYS A 30 14.79 -15.43 10.44
C LYS A 30 15.17 -15.04 11.86
N LYS A 31 15.18 -13.73 12.19
CA LYS A 31 15.60 -13.22 13.50
C LYS A 31 14.45 -13.13 14.51
N SER A 32 13.29 -12.71 14.04
CA SER A 32 12.16 -12.32 14.89
C SER A 32 10.98 -13.29 14.78
N GLY A 33 11.09 -14.35 13.97
CA GLY A 33 10.02 -15.27 13.63
C GLY A 33 9.10 -14.77 12.52
N ASP A 34 8.16 -15.60 12.11
CA ASP A 34 7.28 -15.33 10.97
C ASP A 34 6.36 -14.13 11.18
N PHE A 35 6.08 -13.45 10.08
CA PHE A 35 5.13 -12.35 9.96
C PHE A 35 4.04 -12.75 8.98
N ASP A 36 2.83 -12.22 9.17
CA ASP A 36 1.65 -12.64 8.42
C ASP A 36 1.47 -11.82 7.12
N LEU A 37 1.82 -10.53 7.13
CA LEU A 37 1.72 -9.66 5.96
C LEU A 37 2.75 -8.51 5.93
N LEU A 38 3.00 -7.99 4.73
CA LEU A 38 3.82 -6.79 4.47
C LEU A 38 2.96 -5.71 3.81
N LEU A 39 2.99 -4.49 4.34
CA LEU A 39 2.34 -3.32 3.77
C LEU A 39 3.39 -2.40 3.12
N CYS A 40 3.31 -2.20 1.81
CA CYS A 40 4.14 -1.25 1.08
C CYS A 40 3.35 0.03 0.79
N LEU A 41 3.69 1.09 1.51
CA LEU A 41 2.97 2.36 1.50
C LEU A 41 3.52 3.36 0.47
N GLY A 42 4.74 3.13 -0.01
CA GLY A 42 5.41 4.03 -0.94
C GLY A 42 5.38 3.56 -2.38
N SER A 43 6.24 4.15 -3.20
CA SER A 43 6.45 3.73 -4.59
C SER A 43 7.05 2.32 -4.62
N PHE A 44 6.23 1.33 -5.00
CA PHE A 44 6.68 -0.06 -5.10
C PHE A 44 7.56 -0.28 -6.34
N PHE A 45 7.07 0.16 -7.50
CA PHE A 45 7.76 0.05 -8.79
C PHE A 45 8.83 1.15 -8.98
N GLY A 46 9.74 0.90 -9.90
CA GLY A 46 10.76 1.86 -10.34
C GLY A 46 10.75 2.02 -11.86
N ALA A 47 11.24 3.16 -12.36
CA ALA A 47 11.25 3.47 -13.79
C ALA A 47 12.53 3.03 -14.53
N SER A 48 13.52 2.47 -13.83
CA SER A 48 14.78 2.03 -14.45
C SER A 48 14.62 0.68 -15.17
N ALA A 49 15.51 0.39 -16.12
CA ALA A 49 15.49 -0.89 -16.84
C ALA A 49 15.73 -2.08 -15.89
N GLU A 50 16.55 -1.89 -14.86
CA GLU A 50 16.82 -2.89 -13.83
C GLU A 50 15.57 -3.18 -12.99
N ALA A 51 14.84 -2.14 -12.61
CA ALA A 51 13.58 -2.29 -11.87
C ALA A 51 12.51 -3.03 -12.69
N GLU A 52 12.41 -2.75 -13.98
CA GLU A 52 11.50 -3.46 -14.89
C GLU A 52 11.88 -4.94 -15.03
N GLN A 53 13.18 -5.22 -15.24
CA GLN A 53 13.67 -6.61 -15.33
C GLN A 53 13.39 -7.38 -14.04
N GLU A 54 13.60 -6.74 -12.90
CA GLU A 54 13.34 -7.35 -11.61
C GLU A 54 11.85 -7.64 -11.40
N TRP A 55 10.98 -6.70 -11.74
CA TRP A 55 9.53 -6.87 -11.69
C TRP A 55 9.04 -8.01 -12.58
N GLU A 56 9.52 -8.09 -13.83
CA GLU A 56 9.14 -9.15 -14.76
C GLU A 56 9.52 -10.55 -14.24
N ALA A 57 10.62 -10.68 -13.50
CA ALA A 57 10.96 -11.95 -12.84
C ALA A 57 9.95 -12.37 -11.75
N TYR A 58 9.37 -11.42 -11.01
CA TYR A 58 8.28 -11.73 -10.06
C TYR A 58 6.97 -12.05 -10.77
N LYS A 59 6.64 -11.28 -11.81
CA LYS A 59 5.41 -11.43 -12.59
C LYS A 59 5.35 -12.76 -13.35
N ASN A 60 6.47 -13.23 -13.89
CA ASN A 60 6.57 -14.52 -14.58
C ASN A 60 6.72 -15.72 -13.62
N GLY A 61 6.89 -15.47 -12.32
CA GLY A 61 7.03 -16.51 -11.30
C GLY A 61 8.45 -17.08 -11.13
N ASP A 62 9.46 -16.51 -11.80
CA ASP A 62 10.88 -16.85 -11.61
C ASP A 62 11.35 -16.50 -10.18
N LYS A 63 10.77 -15.45 -9.60
CA LYS A 63 10.95 -15.04 -8.21
C LYS A 63 9.62 -15.00 -7.50
N LYS A 64 9.64 -15.30 -6.19
CA LYS A 64 8.45 -15.32 -5.34
C LYS A 64 8.61 -14.40 -4.15
N ALA A 65 7.55 -13.66 -3.83
CA ALA A 65 7.53 -12.87 -2.60
C ALA A 65 7.53 -13.82 -1.38
N PRO A 66 8.38 -13.59 -0.37
CA PRO A 66 8.51 -14.46 0.81
C PRO A 66 7.37 -14.29 1.81
N ILE A 67 6.48 -13.32 1.60
CA ILE A 67 5.33 -12.97 2.45
C ILE A 67 4.26 -12.32 1.58
N HIS A 68 2.99 -12.48 1.97
CA HIS A 68 1.90 -11.76 1.32
C HIS A 68 2.11 -10.25 1.46
N THR A 69 2.18 -9.56 0.33
CA THR A 69 2.56 -8.15 0.24
C THR A 69 1.43 -7.34 -0.37
N TYR A 70 0.89 -6.40 0.40
CA TYR A 70 -0.07 -5.41 -0.07
C TYR A 70 0.65 -4.14 -0.49
N ILE A 71 0.35 -3.65 -1.69
CA ILE A 71 0.90 -2.40 -2.22
C ILE A 71 -0.22 -1.38 -2.44
N LEU A 72 0.09 -0.09 -2.21
CA LEU A 72 -0.77 1.02 -2.62
C LEU A 72 -0.60 1.35 -4.11
N GLY A 73 -1.49 2.20 -4.62
CA GLY A 73 -1.48 2.63 -6.03
C GLY A 73 -0.30 3.52 -6.38
N ALA A 74 -0.20 3.86 -7.68
CA ALA A 74 0.87 4.68 -8.20
C ALA A 74 0.95 6.05 -7.49
N ASN A 75 2.17 6.50 -7.23
CA ASN A 75 2.44 7.85 -6.72
C ASN A 75 2.92 8.81 -7.81
N ASP A 76 3.22 8.27 -8.99
CA ASP A 76 3.72 9.02 -10.13
C ASP A 76 3.16 8.46 -11.45
N GLN A 77 3.21 9.27 -12.51
CA GLN A 77 2.69 8.89 -13.82
C GLN A 77 3.50 7.77 -14.50
N SER A 78 4.79 7.64 -14.19
CA SER A 78 5.68 6.65 -14.83
C SER A 78 5.41 5.22 -14.36
N THR A 79 4.95 5.08 -13.11
CA THR A 79 4.60 3.79 -12.50
C THR A 79 3.12 3.44 -12.64
N ALA A 80 2.27 4.39 -13.07
CA ALA A 80 0.84 4.17 -13.28
C ALA A 80 0.53 2.98 -14.23
N LYS A 81 1.41 2.69 -15.19
CA LYS A 81 1.26 1.57 -16.14
C LYS A 81 1.23 0.18 -15.49
N TYR A 82 1.77 0.03 -14.28
CA TYR A 82 1.83 -1.25 -13.57
C TYR A 82 0.53 -1.57 -12.81
N PHE A 83 -0.37 -0.60 -12.68
CA PHE A 83 -1.59 -0.75 -11.90
C PHE A 83 -2.79 -0.92 -12.83
N PRO A 84 -3.44 -2.10 -12.84
CA PRO A 84 -4.66 -2.30 -13.60
C PRO A 84 -5.81 -1.48 -12.98
N GLU A 85 -6.81 -1.15 -13.79
CA GLU A 85 -8.02 -0.46 -13.33
C GLU A 85 -8.96 -1.37 -12.50
N VAL A 86 -8.67 -2.67 -12.42
CA VAL A 86 -9.51 -3.66 -11.76
C VAL A 86 -9.14 -3.78 -10.28
N ASP A 87 -10.18 -3.78 -9.43
CA ASP A 87 -10.00 -3.76 -7.99
C ASP A 87 -9.47 -5.10 -7.40
N GLY A 88 -8.60 -5.02 -6.39
CA GLY A 88 -8.12 -6.15 -5.58
C GLY A 88 -7.23 -7.16 -6.30
N MET A 89 -6.60 -6.80 -7.42
CA MET A 89 -5.88 -7.75 -8.25
C MET A 89 -4.54 -8.18 -7.64
N GLU A 90 -4.30 -9.48 -7.64
CA GLU A 90 -2.96 -10.05 -7.47
C GLU A 90 -2.12 -9.75 -8.72
N LEU A 91 -1.07 -8.95 -8.56
CA LEU A 91 -0.20 -8.52 -9.67
C LEU A 91 0.87 -9.57 -9.99
N ALA A 92 1.28 -10.32 -8.97
CA ALA A 92 2.20 -11.46 -9.03
C ALA A 92 1.97 -12.33 -7.79
N GLU A 93 2.48 -13.56 -7.77
CA GLU A 93 2.29 -14.49 -6.64
C GLU A 93 2.69 -13.82 -5.30
N ASN A 94 1.74 -13.74 -4.37
CA ASN A 94 1.86 -13.09 -3.06
C ASN A 94 2.07 -11.56 -3.09
N ILE A 95 1.76 -10.89 -4.21
CA ILE A 95 1.82 -9.43 -4.34
C ILE A 95 0.46 -8.91 -4.81
N THR A 96 -0.28 -8.27 -3.91
CA THR A 96 -1.64 -7.81 -4.15
C THR A 96 -1.72 -6.29 -4.09
N TYR A 97 -2.38 -5.70 -5.08
CA TYR A 97 -2.69 -4.27 -5.11
C TYR A 97 -3.97 -3.99 -4.31
N LEU A 98 -3.87 -3.12 -3.31
CA LEU A 98 -5.04 -2.54 -2.61
C LEU A 98 -5.68 -1.51 -3.52
N ALA A 99 -6.64 -1.98 -4.30
CA ALA A 99 -6.95 -1.29 -5.52
C ALA A 99 -7.81 -0.04 -5.40
N GLY A 100 -7.68 0.78 -6.44
CA GLY A 100 -8.31 2.08 -6.52
C GLY A 100 -7.56 3.16 -5.75
N ARG A 101 -8.09 4.37 -5.84
CA ARG A 101 -7.55 5.54 -5.13
C ARG A 101 -7.81 5.49 -3.63
N LYS A 102 -8.85 4.77 -3.20
CA LYS A 102 -9.31 4.74 -1.81
C LYS A 102 -10.16 3.52 -1.54
N GLY A 103 -10.16 3.04 -0.30
CA GLY A 103 -11.05 1.97 0.12
C GLY A 103 -10.86 1.57 1.58
N VAL A 104 -11.69 0.62 2.00
CA VAL A 104 -11.54 -0.07 3.28
C VAL A 104 -11.38 -1.54 2.98
N PHE A 105 -10.26 -2.09 3.42
CA PHE A 105 -9.95 -3.52 3.32
C PHE A 105 -10.19 -4.17 4.68
N THR A 106 -10.90 -5.29 4.68
CA THR A 106 -11.07 -6.12 5.89
C THR A 106 -10.37 -7.45 5.66
N GLY A 107 -9.30 -7.70 6.40
CA GLY A 107 -8.54 -8.94 6.35
C GLY A 107 -9.29 -10.11 6.99
N ALA A 108 -8.85 -11.34 6.71
CA ALA A 108 -9.47 -12.56 7.25
C ALA A 108 -9.46 -12.65 8.79
N SER A 109 -8.53 -11.95 9.45
CA SER A 109 -8.44 -11.83 10.92
C SER A 109 -9.41 -10.80 11.51
N GLY A 110 -10.21 -10.12 10.69
CA GLY A 110 -11.03 -8.97 11.11
C GLY A 110 -10.29 -7.64 11.15
N LEU A 111 -8.99 -7.60 10.81
CA LEU A 111 -8.21 -6.37 10.69
C LEU A 111 -8.85 -5.42 9.67
N GLN A 112 -9.22 -4.22 10.09
CA GLN A 112 -9.76 -3.17 9.21
C GLN A 112 -8.68 -2.15 8.87
N MET A 113 -8.40 -2.00 7.57
CA MET A 113 -7.45 -1.03 7.05
C MET A 113 -8.16 -0.07 6.10
N ALA A 114 -8.08 1.24 6.35
CA ALA A 114 -8.41 2.24 5.34
C ALA A 114 -7.17 2.59 4.55
N TYR A 115 -7.31 2.85 3.25
CA TYR A 115 -6.20 3.28 2.42
C TYR A 115 -6.59 4.42 1.49
N LEU A 116 -5.59 5.26 1.18
CA LEU A 116 -5.65 6.35 0.23
C LEU A 116 -4.36 6.32 -0.60
N SER A 117 -4.50 5.95 -1.87
CA SER A 117 -3.43 5.76 -2.83
C SER A 117 -3.16 7.06 -3.61
N GLY A 118 -1.88 7.26 -3.99
CA GLY A 118 -1.44 8.39 -4.78
C GLY A 118 -1.06 9.63 -3.97
N VAL A 119 -0.78 10.72 -4.67
CA VAL A 119 -0.39 12.02 -4.09
C VAL A 119 -1.54 13.03 -4.14
N GLU A 120 -1.52 14.03 -3.26
CA GLU A 120 -2.56 15.06 -3.24
C GLU A 120 -2.55 15.85 -4.56
N ALA A 121 -3.70 15.92 -5.23
CA ALA A 121 -3.82 16.64 -6.50
C ALA A 121 -3.63 18.16 -6.29
N ALA A 122 -2.66 18.76 -6.99
CA ALA A 122 -2.41 20.20 -6.98
C ALA A 122 -3.42 21.04 -7.78
N GLY A 123 -4.45 20.41 -8.37
CA GLY A 123 -5.39 21.01 -9.33
C GLY A 123 -6.69 21.54 -8.71
N ALA A 124 -7.52 22.17 -9.55
CA ALA A 124 -8.81 22.73 -9.13
C ALA A 124 -9.73 21.67 -8.49
N PRO A 125 -10.44 22.01 -7.39
CA PRO A 125 -11.31 21.08 -6.69
C PRO A 125 -12.44 20.59 -7.62
N GLY A 126 -12.43 19.29 -7.96
CA GLY A 126 -13.55 18.62 -8.65
C GLY A 126 -13.22 17.88 -9.94
N ALA A 127 -12.03 18.06 -10.52
CA ALA A 127 -11.59 17.22 -11.65
C ALA A 127 -11.15 15.84 -11.15
N ALA A 128 -11.52 14.77 -11.86
CA ALA A 128 -10.92 13.46 -11.65
C ALA A 128 -9.43 13.56 -12.01
N GLY A 129 -8.57 13.59 -10.99
CA GLY A 129 -7.13 13.65 -11.19
C GLY A 129 -6.59 12.38 -11.85
N PRO A 130 -5.34 12.39 -12.32
CA PRO A 130 -4.67 11.17 -12.79
C PRO A 130 -4.79 10.00 -11.80
N SER A 131 -4.61 8.77 -12.27
CA SER A 131 -4.68 7.55 -11.43
C SER A 131 -3.69 7.54 -10.26
N HIS A 132 -2.64 8.37 -10.33
CA HIS A 132 -1.62 8.54 -9.30
C HIS A 132 -1.91 9.66 -8.28
N THR A 133 -3.10 10.26 -8.32
CA THR A 133 -3.47 11.36 -7.43
C THR A 133 -4.80 11.10 -6.72
N PHE A 134 -4.95 11.64 -5.52
CA PHE A 134 -6.23 11.72 -4.81
C PHE A 134 -6.66 13.18 -4.63
N SER A 135 -7.97 13.38 -4.56
CA SER A 135 -8.61 14.67 -4.35
C SER A 135 -9.35 14.73 -3.02
N ARG A 136 -9.74 15.93 -2.59
CA ARG A 136 -10.62 16.10 -1.41
C ARG A 136 -11.95 15.32 -1.56
N ARG A 137 -12.46 15.16 -2.78
CA ARG A 137 -13.66 14.36 -3.06
C ARG A 137 -13.42 12.88 -2.75
N ASP A 138 -12.24 12.37 -3.06
CA ASP A 138 -11.87 10.99 -2.73
C ASP A 138 -11.81 10.80 -1.21
N VAL A 139 -11.19 11.74 -0.49
CA VAL A 139 -11.15 11.73 0.98
C VAL A 139 -12.57 11.75 1.57
N VAL A 140 -13.41 12.70 1.15
CA VAL A 140 -14.79 12.82 1.64
C VAL A 140 -15.61 11.57 1.34
N SER A 141 -15.50 11.03 0.13
CA SER A 141 -16.22 9.81 -0.25
C SER A 141 -15.68 8.55 0.42
N LEU A 142 -14.47 8.56 0.99
CA LEU A 142 -13.97 7.49 1.86
C LEU A 142 -14.54 7.65 3.27
N THR A 143 -14.55 8.87 3.80
CA THR A 143 -14.85 9.12 5.21
C THR A 143 -16.33 9.28 5.52
N GLU A 144 -17.13 9.92 4.66
CA GLU A 144 -18.56 10.16 4.90
C GLU A 144 -19.35 8.88 5.19
N PRO A 145 -19.22 7.79 4.41
CA PRO A 145 -19.94 6.55 4.69
C PRO A 145 -19.52 5.93 6.03
N LEU A 146 -18.25 6.05 6.39
CA LEU A 146 -17.70 5.50 7.64
C LEU A 146 -18.20 6.29 8.85
N ILE A 147 -18.12 7.62 8.80
CA ILE A 147 -18.51 8.49 9.92
C ILE A 147 -20.03 8.51 10.12
N SER A 148 -20.79 8.32 9.04
CA SER A 148 -22.27 8.26 9.11
C SER A 148 -22.79 6.94 9.69
N ASP A 149 -21.97 5.90 9.71
CA ASP A 149 -22.33 4.63 10.35
C ASP A 149 -22.15 4.72 11.86
N ALA A 150 -23.25 4.72 12.61
CA ALA A 150 -23.26 4.77 14.07
C ALA A 150 -22.51 3.59 14.74
N LYS A 151 -22.25 2.51 14.00
CA LYS A 151 -21.46 1.36 14.46
C LYS A 151 -19.97 1.49 14.16
N PHE A 152 -19.57 2.45 13.34
CA PHE A 152 -18.16 2.64 12.99
C PHE A 152 -17.38 3.13 14.21
N ARG A 153 -16.42 2.32 14.65
CA ARG A 153 -15.55 2.63 15.79
C ARG A 153 -14.20 3.23 15.37
N GLY A 154 -13.90 3.21 14.07
CA GLY A 154 -12.58 3.50 13.52
C GLY A 154 -12.07 2.35 12.66
N VAL A 155 -10.85 2.51 12.16
CA VAL A 155 -10.05 1.45 11.53
C VAL A 155 -8.82 1.18 12.38
N ASP A 156 -8.26 -0.02 12.27
CA ASP A 156 -7.04 -0.38 12.99
C ASP A 156 -5.82 0.31 12.39
N ILE A 157 -5.79 0.44 11.05
CA ILE A 157 -4.66 1.03 10.32
C ILE A 157 -5.17 1.95 9.21
N LEU A 158 -4.56 3.13 9.08
CA LEU A 158 -4.72 4.03 7.94
C LEU A 158 -3.43 4.02 7.09
N LEU A 159 -3.57 3.75 5.80
CA LEU A 159 -2.47 3.67 4.84
C LEU A 159 -2.52 4.86 3.89
N THR A 160 -1.47 5.68 3.88
CA THR A 160 -1.30 6.79 2.92
C THR A 160 0.11 6.79 2.37
N SER A 161 0.25 7.09 1.08
CA SER A 161 1.57 7.28 0.48
C SER A 161 2.26 8.56 0.99
N PRO A 162 1.64 9.75 0.88
CA PRO A 162 2.20 10.96 1.48
C PRO A 162 1.99 10.99 2.99
N TRP A 163 2.86 11.73 3.66
CA TRP A 163 2.75 11.99 5.09
C TRP A 163 1.58 12.95 5.37
N PRO A 164 0.77 12.69 6.41
CA PRO A 164 -0.23 13.65 6.86
C PRO A 164 0.41 14.99 7.21
N ALA A 165 -0.23 16.08 6.79
CA ALA A 165 0.25 17.42 7.08
C ALA A 165 0.42 17.62 8.60
N GLY A 166 1.59 18.12 9.02
CA GLY A 166 1.89 18.38 10.43
C GLY A 166 2.28 17.14 11.25
N VAL A 167 2.42 15.95 10.65
CA VAL A 167 2.82 14.75 11.41
C VAL A 167 4.16 14.92 12.14
N THR A 168 5.08 15.72 11.60
CA THR A 168 6.38 16.01 12.20
C THR A 168 6.29 16.88 13.46
N GLN A 169 5.17 17.55 13.72
CA GLN A 169 4.97 18.33 14.96
C GLN A 169 4.88 17.42 16.19
N TYR A 170 4.45 16.17 15.99
CA TYR A 170 4.25 15.18 17.04
C TYR A 170 5.21 13.98 16.90
N GLY A 171 6.09 14.00 15.90
CA GLY A 171 7.12 13.01 15.67
C GLY A 171 8.48 13.43 16.24
N ASN A 172 9.44 12.52 16.17
CA ASN A 172 10.84 12.90 16.38
C ASN A 172 11.27 13.82 15.23
N LYS A 173 11.90 14.96 15.57
CA LYS A 173 12.51 15.83 14.55
C LYS A 173 13.55 15.00 13.78
N PRO A 174 13.56 15.07 12.43
CA PRO A 174 14.54 14.37 11.61
C PRO A 174 15.97 14.85 11.88
#